data_AF-A0A356KP20-F1
#
_entry.id   AF-A0A356KP20-F1
#
_cell.length_a   1.000
_cell.length_b   1.000
_cell.length_c   1.000
_cell.angle_alpha   90.00
_cell.angle_beta   90.00
_cell.angle_gamma   90.00
#
_symmetry.space_group_name_H-M   'P 1'
#
loop_
_entity.id
_entity.type
_entity.pdbx_description
1 polymer ?
#
loop_
_entity_poly.entity_id
_entity_poly.type
_entity_poly.pdbx_seq_one_letter_code
_entity_poly.pdbx_strand_id
1 'polypeptide(L)'
;AATAEIERDGTPGERPFPAGAFELEADAPPGSVRSDHYAGRLVNPRATVGLAPPGPAGARDLALLGRLQHRLRACFASPTAPLGEAAALEHAIVNHLTPLEWAYVALDRSGALVLFPASSGDWGAGYDPRQRPWYREAVQVYRRSGRTLNWSNPYLDIFGQGVVITCTQVVQGDEGEVLGVAALDISVGELSASLLRFPELAGFRHAALLDPRGRVLLTSAGGKPSSPPPPYRYAQTVNAVRTGRSGLFSSADEVVSWSVLPQLGWAVVVQADREPLIRSFR
;
A
#
# COMPACT_ATOMS: atom_id res chain seq x y z
N ALA A 1 -12.12 7.49 21.83
CA ALA A 1 -11.83 8.71 21.04
C ALA A 1 -12.04 8.60 19.51
N ALA A 2 -11.63 7.52 18.83
CA ALA A 2 -11.60 7.44 17.35
C ALA A 2 -12.95 7.69 16.64
N THR A 3 -14.07 7.17 17.16
CA THR A 3 -15.40 7.44 16.57
C THR A 3 -15.73 8.93 16.58
N ALA A 4 -15.42 9.64 17.68
CA ALA A 4 -15.66 11.07 17.79
C ALA A 4 -14.77 11.87 16.84
N GLU A 5 -13.56 11.40 16.53
CA GLU A 5 -12.71 11.97 15.50
C GLU A 5 -13.34 11.82 14.10
N ILE A 6 -13.83 10.64 13.76
CA ILE A 6 -14.57 10.43 12.49
C ILE A 6 -15.82 11.32 12.42
N GLU A 7 -16.54 11.48 13.53
CA GLU A 7 -17.75 12.32 13.56
C GLU A 7 -17.44 13.81 13.43
N ARG A 8 -16.33 14.28 14.00
CA ARG A 8 -15.88 15.68 13.95
C ARG A 8 -15.26 16.05 12.61
N ASP A 9 -14.40 15.18 12.10
CA ASP A 9 -13.57 15.47 10.94
C ASP A 9 -14.18 14.92 9.64
N GLY A 10 -15.14 14.00 9.73
CA GLY A 10 -15.83 13.36 8.63
C GLY A 10 -16.94 14.21 8.01
N THR A 11 -17.27 13.94 6.74
CA THR A 11 -18.37 14.63 6.05
C THR A 11 -19.69 13.92 6.35
N PRO A 12 -20.67 14.58 7.01
CA PRO A 12 -21.98 13.98 7.23
C PRO A 12 -22.69 13.67 5.90
N GLY A 13 -23.32 12.51 5.80
CA GLY A 13 -24.14 12.14 4.65
C GLY A 13 -23.38 11.49 3.49
N GLU A 14 -22.05 11.50 3.48
CA GLU A 14 -21.27 10.67 2.55
C GLU A 14 -21.52 9.19 2.86
N ARG A 15 -21.95 8.44 1.83
CA ARG A 15 -22.20 7.01 1.93
C ARG A 15 -21.40 6.30 0.86
N PRO A 16 -20.70 5.21 1.21
CA PRO A 16 -20.03 4.41 0.20
C PRO A 16 -21.09 3.70 -0.66
N PHE A 17 -20.78 3.54 -1.94
CA PHE A 17 -21.60 2.72 -2.83
C PHE A 17 -21.43 1.24 -2.50
N PRO A 18 -22.46 0.40 -2.66
CA PRO A 18 -22.31 -1.03 -2.49
C PRO A 18 -21.35 -1.60 -3.54
N ALA A 19 -20.63 -2.67 -3.20
CA ALA A 19 -19.71 -3.37 -4.11
C ALA A 19 -20.29 -3.66 -5.51
N GLY A 20 -21.56 -4.08 -5.58
CA GLY A 20 -22.23 -4.40 -6.84
C GLY A 20 -22.50 -3.21 -7.76
N ALA A 21 -22.40 -1.95 -7.27
CA ALA A 21 -22.69 -0.77 -8.08
C ALA A 21 -21.70 -0.54 -9.24
N PHE A 22 -20.55 -1.23 -9.24
CA PHE A 22 -19.50 -1.06 -10.24
C PHE A 22 -19.33 -2.29 -11.15
N GLU A 23 -20.26 -3.25 -11.08
CA GLU A 23 -20.25 -4.45 -11.93
C GLU A 23 -20.74 -4.15 -13.35
N LEU A 24 -21.80 -3.34 -13.47
CA LEU A 24 -22.42 -2.95 -14.75
C LEU A 24 -22.32 -1.44 -14.95
N GLU A 25 -22.04 -1.04 -16.19
CA GLU A 25 -21.90 0.37 -16.56
C GLU A 25 -23.21 1.16 -16.43
N ALA A 26 -24.34 0.50 -16.62
CA ALA A 26 -25.67 1.09 -16.46
C ALA A 26 -26.01 1.44 -14.99
N ASP A 27 -25.41 0.73 -14.04
CA ASP A 27 -25.66 0.91 -12.60
C ASP A 27 -24.59 1.79 -11.93
N ALA A 28 -23.53 2.11 -12.70
CA ALA A 28 -22.36 2.81 -12.19
C ALA A 28 -22.70 4.26 -11.77
N PRO A 29 -22.22 4.71 -10.60
CA PRO A 29 -22.42 6.09 -10.16
C PRO A 29 -21.83 7.11 -11.16
N PRO A 30 -22.39 8.33 -11.25
CA PRO A 30 -21.83 9.39 -12.09
C PRO A 30 -20.34 9.65 -11.82
N GLY A 31 -19.57 9.85 -12.90
CA GLY A 31 -18.12 10.03 -12.83
C GLY A 31 -17.32 8.72 -12.75
N SER A 32 -17.97 7.56 -12.86
CA SER A 32 -17.28 6.28 -13.03
C SER A 32 -16.73 6.16 -14.45
N VAL A 33 -15.50 5.68 -14.58
CA VAL A 33 -14.79 5.51 -15.86
C VAL A 33 -14.13 4.14 -15.91
N ARG A 34 -13.95 3.59 -17.11
CA ARG A 34 -13.10 2.41 -17.29
C ARG A 34 -11.63 2.84 -17.25
N SER A 35 -10.81 2.04 -16.57
CA SER A 35 -9.37 2.28 -16.52
C SER A 35 -8.62 1.00 -16.84
N ASP A 36 -7.70 1.09 -17.80
CA ASP A 36 -6.79 -0.01 -18.16
C ASP A 36 -5.89 -0.40 -17.00
N HIS A 37 -5.50 0.57 -16.17
CA HIS A 37 -4.74 0.35 -14.93
C HIS A 37 -5.49 -0.60 -13.98
N TYR A 38 -6.79 -0.39 -13.80
CA TYR A 38 -7.65 -1.24 -12.98
C TYR A 38 -8.17 -2.48 -13.74
N ALA A 39 -7.38 -2.99 -14.71
CA ALA A 39 -7.71 -4.13 -15.55
C ALA A 39 -9.04 -3.99 -16.31
N GLY A 40 -9.35 -2.78 -16.78
CA GLY A 40 -10.57 -2.46 -17.52
C GLY A 40 -11.84 -2.34 -16.66
N ARG A 41 -11.70 -2.40 -15.33
CA ARG A 41 -12.81 -2.23 -14.39
C ARG A 41 -13.31 -0.79 -14.35
N LEU A 42 -14.55 -0.64 -13.89
CA LEU A 42 -15.12 0.67 -13.55
C LEU A 42 -14.49 1.18 -12.26
N VAL A 43 -14.07 2.44 -12.28
CA VAL A 43 -13.44 3.14 -11.18
C VAL A 43 -14.10 4.50 -11.03
N ASN A 44 -14.39 4.91 -9.81
CA ASN A 44 -14.85 6.25 -9.50
C ASN A 44 -13.84 6.97 -8.60
N PRO A 45 -13.13 7.98 -9.12
CA PRO A 45 -12.07 8.69 -8.40
C PRO A 45 -12.60 9.71 -7.37
N ARG A 46 -13.92 9.76 -7.16
CA ARG A 46 -14.59 10.63 -6.19
C ARG A 46 -15.28 9.87 -5.07
N ALA A 47 -15.64 8.62 -5.33
CA ALA A 47 -16.48 7.84 -4.44
C ALA A 47 -15.70 6.73 -3.74
N THR A 48 -16.31 6.22 -2.67
CA THR A 48 -15.88 5.01 -1.98
C THR A 48 -16.81 3.84 -2.26
N VAL A 49 -16.27 2.63 -2.20
CA VAL A 49 -17.03 1.38 -2.18
C VAL A 49 -17.04 0.81 -0.78
N GLY A 50 -18.17 0.20 -0.40
CA GLY A 50 -18.46 -0.22 0.95
C GLY A 50 -18.92 -1.68 1.02
N LEU A 51 -18.40 -2.40 2.01
CA LEU A 51 -18.81 -3.75 2.34
C LEU A 51 -19.06 -3.85 3.85
N ALA A 52 -20.14 -4.49 4.26
CA ALA A 52 -20.40 -4.83 5.66
C ALA A 52 -21.30 -6.06 5.73
N PRO A 53 -21.27 -6.83 6.83
CA PRO A 53 -22.26 -7.88 7.04
C PRO A 53 -23.68 -7.32 7.03
N PRO A 54 -24.67 -8.11 6.60
CA PRO A 54 -26.06 -7.66 6.57
C PRO A 54 -26.58 -7.34 7.97
N GLY A 55 -27.51 -6.37 8.03
CA GLY A 55 -28.23 -6.00 9.24
C GLY A 55 -27.85 -4.63 9.83
N PRO A 56 -28.52 -4.20 10.91
CA PRO A 56 -28.43 -2.83 11.42
C PRO A 56 -27.06 -2.44 11.96
N ALA A 57 -26.28 -3.40 12.45
CA ALA A 57 -24.91 -3.14 12.94
C ALA A 57 -23.97 -2.80 11.77
N GLY A 58 -23.94 -3.64 10.73
CA GLY A 58 -23.15 -3.39 9.53
C GLY A 58 -23.53 -2.10 8.82
N ALA A 59 -24.84 -1.80 8.71
CA ALA A 59 -25.31 -0.55 8.11
C ALA A 59 -24.85 0.70 8.87
N ARG A 60 -24.85 0.66 10.21
CA ARG A 60 -24.36 1.77 11.05
C ARG A 60 -22.85 1.95 10.91
N ASP A 61 -22.10 0.85 10.93
CA ASP A 61 -20.65 0.86 10.79
C ASP A 61 -20.21 1.36 9.41
N LEU A 62 -20.93 0.96 8.36
CA LEU A 62 -20.67 1.45 7.01
C LEU A 62 -20.99 2.94 6.84
N ALA A 63 -22.06 3.43 7.47
CA ALA A 63 -22.39 4.85 7.49
C ALA A 63 -21.36 5.69 8.27
N LEU A 64 -20.77 5.14 9.32
CA LEU A 64 -19.66 5.77 10.04
C LEU A 64 -18.42 5.87 9.13
N LEU A 65 -18.03 4.75 8.52
CA LEU A 65 -16.87 4.69 7.63
C LEU A 65 -17.02 5.58 6.39
N GLY A 66 -18.23 5.74 5.85
CA GLY A 66 -18.51 6.62 4.71
C GLY A 66 -18.04 8.06 4.89
N ARG A 67 -18.03 8.55 6.14
CA ARG A 67 -17.58 9.91 6.49
C ARG A 67 -16.07 10.13 6.24
N LEU A 68 -15.31 9.05 6.08
CA LEU A 68 -13.87 9.07 5.82
C LEU A 68 -13.53 9.28 4.34
N GLN A 69 -14.51 9.32 3.42
CA GLN A 69 -14.25 9.42 1.98
C GLN A 69 -13.29 10.56 1.63
N HIS A 70 -13.51 11.76 2.17
CA HIS A 70 -12.61 12.89 1.89
C HIS A 70 -11.17 12.65 2.41
N ARG A 71 -10.97 11.96 3.54
CA ARG A 71 -9.63 11.62 4.08
C ARG A 71 -8.94 10.58 3.21
N LEU A 72 -9.66 9.53 2.82
CA LEU A 72 -9.14 8.49 1.95
C LEU A 72 -8.73 9.07 0.60
N ARG A 73 -9.55 9.96 0.04
CA ARG A 73 -9.23 10.69 -1.18
C ARG A 73 -8.01 11.59 -1.02
N ALA A 74 -7.86 12.27 0.12
CA ALA A 74 -6.72 13.13 0.39
C ALA A 74 -5.38 12.37 0.43
N CYS A 75 -5.38 11.06 0.73
CA CYS A 75 -4.16 10.24 0.68
C CYS A 75 -3.54 10.19 -0.72
N PHE A 76 -4.34 10.31 -1.79
CA PHE A 76 -3.88 10.28 -3.18
C PHE A 76 -3.37 11.64 -3.67
N ALA A 77 -3.56 12.72 -2.89
CA ALA A 77 -3.04 14.02 -3.26
C ALA A 77 -1.50 14.00 -3.19
N SER A 78 -0.84 14.29 -4.31
CA SER A 78 0.62 14.43 -4.30
C SER A 78 1.02 15.68 -3.51
N PRO A 79 2.04 15.60 -2.63
CA PRO A 79 2.60 16.78 -1.97
C PRO A 79 3.31 17.72 -2.96
N THR A 80 3.60 17.27 -4.18
CA THR A 80 4.27 18.06 -5.24
C THR A 80 3.33 18.49 -6.36
N ALA A 81 2.11 17.97 -6.43
CA ALA A 81 1.12 18.48 -7.36
C ALA A 81 0.66 19.87 -6.88
N PRO A 82 0.50 20.86 -7.77
CA PRO A 82 -0.11 22.13 -7.39
C PRO A 82 -1.46 21.85 -6.72
N LEU A 83 -1.59 22.26 -5.44
CA LEU A 83 -2.87 22.28 -4.75
C LEU A 83 -3.84 23.12 -5.60
N GLY A 84 -4.92 22.52 -6.10
CA GLY A 84 -5.96 23.36 -6.71
C GLY A 84 -6.98 22.72 -7.65
N GLU A 85 -6.70 21.61 -8.33
CA GLU A 85 -7.64 21.11 -9.34
C GLU A 85 -8.12 19.69 -9.02
N ALA A 86 -9.36 19.57 -8.56
CA ALA A 86 -10.00 18.27 -8.31
C ALA A 86 -9.91 17.33 -9.54
N ALA A 87 -9.98 17.90 -10.74
CA ALA A 87 -9.79 17.20 -12.01
C ALA A 87 -8.37 16.62 -12.18
N ALA A 88 -7.33 17.32 -11.71
CA ALA A 88 -5.95 16.83 -11.79
C ALA A 88 -5.73 15.62 -10.87
N LEU A 89 -6.31 15.63 -9.66
CA LEU A 89 -6.28 14.47 -8.77
C LEU A 89 -7.05 13.29 -9.35
N GLU A 90 -8.23 13.52 -9.91
CA GLU A 90 -9.00 12.45 -10.55
C GLU A 90 -8.27 11.86 -11.75
N HIS A 91 -7.66 12.71 -12.58
CA HIS A 91 -6.80 12.28 -13.66
C HIS A 91 -5.62 11.45 -13.13
N ALA A 92 -4.97 11.88 -12.05
CA ALA A 92 -3.87 11.15 -11.43
C ALA A 92 -4.30 9.77 -10.89
N ILE A 93 -5.48 9.68 -10.27
CA ILE A 93 -6.02 8.41 -9.76
C ILE A 93 -6.36 7.45 -10.91
N VAL A 94 -7.06 7.94 -11.94
CA VAL A 94 -7.53 7.11 -13.06
C VAL A 94 -6.36 6.62 -13.93
N ASN A 95 -5.33 7.46 -14.10
CA ASN A 95 -4.17 7.19 -14.95
C ASN A 95 -2.94 6.73 -14.14
N HIS A 96 -3.12 6.41 -12.86
CA HIS A 96 -2.07 5.91 -11.98
C HIS A 96 -0.80 6.76 -11.95
N LEU A 97 -0.97 8.07 -11.84
CA LEU A 97 0.12 9.03 -11.63
C LEU A 97 0.48 9.19 -10.14
N THR A 98 -0.01 8.27 -9.30
CA THR A 98 0.29 8.18 -7.87
C THR A 98 0.73 6.75 -7.56
N PRO A 99 1.69 6.52 -6.67
CA PRO A 99 2.11 5.17 -6.32
C PRO A 99 1.05 4.38 -5.51
N LEU A 100 0.01 5.06 -5.03
CA LEU A 100 -1.06 4.47 -4.26
C LEU A 100 -2.07 3.79 -5.18
N GLU A 101 -2.50 2.60 -4.78
CA GLU A 101 -3.55 1.83 -5.43
C GLU A 101 -4.88 1.98 -4.71
N TRP A 102 -4.85 1.77 -3.39
CA TRP A 102 -6.05 1.72 -2.57
C TRP A 102 -5.80 2.41 -1.23
N ALA A 103 -6.80 3.13 -0.72
CA ALA A 103 -6.88 3.57 0.66
C ALA A 103 -8.17 3.04 1.29
N TYR A 104 -8.07 2.36 2.42
CA TYR A 104 -9.22 1.68 3.01
C TYR A 104 -9.12 1.53 4.52
N VAL A 105 -10.28 1.35 5.16
CA VAL A 105 -10.40 1.14 6.62
C VAL A 105 -11.36 0.01 6.88
N ALA A 106 -10.94 -0.97 7.68
CA ALA A 106 -11.80 -2.05 8.16
C ALA A 106 -11.98 -2.00 9.68
N LEU A 107 -13.21 -2.23 10.14
CA LEU A 107 -13.54 -2.32 11.57
C LEU A 107 -13.41 -3.75 12.09
N ASP A 108 -12.85 -3.90 13.30
CA ASP A 108 -12.69 -5.20 13.96
C ASP A 108 -14.06 -5.81 14.32
N ARG A 109 -14.94 -4.99 14.90
CA ARG A 109 -16.24 -5.40 15.42
C ARG A 109 -17.15 -6.03 14.37
N SER A 110 -17.41 -5.32 13.27
CA SER A 110 -18.33 -5.77 12.22
C SER A 110 -17.62 -6.40 11.03
N GLY A 111 -16.34 -6.14 10.80
CA GLY A 111 -15.72 -6.44 9.51
C GLY A 111 -16.19 -5.50 8.39
N ALA A 112 -16.89 -4.40 8.71
CA ALA A 112 -17.21 -3.38 7.72
C ALA A 112 -15.93 -2.76 7.17
N LEU A 113 -15.91 -2.49 5.86
CA LEU A 113 -14.81 -1.92 5.12
C LEU A 113 -15.33 -0.80 4.22
N VAL A 114 -14.57 0.29 4.15
CA VAL A 114 -14.67 1.30 3.09
C VAL A 114 -13.37 1.35 2.32
N LEU A 115 -13.44 1.47 0.99
CA LEU A 115 -12.28 1.49 0.10
C LEU A 115 -12.40 2.61 -0.95
N PHE A 116 -11.27 3.24 -1.23
CA PHE A 116 -11.09 4.32 -2.20
C PHE A 116 -9.88 4.04 -3.11
N PRO A 117 -9.91 4.40 -4.41
CA PRO A 117 -11.11 4.81 -5.16
C PRO A 117 -12.13 3.68 -5.24
N ALA A 118 -13.41 4.02 -5.42
CA ALA A 118 -14.41 2.98 -5.61
C ALA A 118 -14.15 2.23 -6.92
N SER A 119 -14.17 0.91 -6.88
CA SER A 119 -14.06 0.08 -8.06
C SER A 119 -14.82 -1.23 -7.85
N SER A 120 -15.10 -1.93 -8.95
CA SER A 120 -15.45 -3.35 -8.83
C SER A 120 -14.25 -4.14 -8.33
N GLY A 121 -14.52 -5.22 -7.62
CA GLY A 121 -13.51 -6.10 -7.06
C GLY A 121 -14.05 -7.51 -6.95
N ASP A 122 -13.16 -8.49 -6.73
CA ASP A 122 -13.61 -9.83 -6.35
C ASP A 122 -13.99 -9.83 -4.87
N TRP A 123 -15.14 -9.22 -4.60
CA TRP A 123 -15.64 -9.01 -3.26
C TRP A 123 -16.19 -10.27 -2.62
N GLY A 124 -16.39 -11.38 -3.36
CA GLY A 124 -16.79 -12.72 -2.89
C GLY A 124 -17.91 -12.82 -1.83
N ALA A 125 -18.80 -13.83 -1.91
CA ALA A 125 -19.87 -14.00 -0.92
C ALA A 125 -19.41 -14.18 0.56
N GLY A 126 -18.11 -14.37 0.80
CA GLY A 126 -17.51 -14.51 2.13
C GLY A 126 -16.27 -13.67 2.38
N TYR A 127 -16.06 -12.56 1.66
CA TYR A 127 -14.93 -11.68 1.97
C TYR A 127 -15.05 -11.10 3.38
N ASP A 128 -13.98 -11.26 4.15
CA ASP A 128 -13.81 -10.64 5.45
C ASP A 128 -12.43 -9.96 5.49
N PRO A 129 -12.36 -8.62 5.64
CA PRO A 129 -11.09 -7.90 5.67
C PRO A 129 -10.19 -8.37 6.82
N ARG A 130 -10.76 -8.89 7.91
CA ARG A 130 -10.02 -9.34 9.11
C ARG A 130 -9.24 -10.62 8.86
N GLN A 131 -9.59 -11.38 7.83
CA GLN A 131 -8.87 -12.59 7.44
C GLN A 131 -7.69 -12.31 6.49
N ARG A 132 -7.57 -11.08 5.99
CA ARG A 132 -6.56 -10.71 5.00
C ARG A 132 -5.17 -10.57 5.63
N PRO A 133 -4.08 -10.82 4.88
CA PRO A 133 -2.72 -10.74 5.40
C PRO A 133 -2.40 -9.40 6.06
N TRP A 134 -2.73 -8.28 5.41
CA TRP A 134 -2.49 -6.93 5.93
C TRP A 134 -3.13 -6.71 7.31
N TYR A 135 -4.38 -7.16 7.51
CA TYR A 135 -5.10 -6.98 8.77
C TYR A 135 -4.49 -7.84 9.88
N ARG A 136 -4.31 -9.14 9.61
CA ARG A 136 -3.79 -10.09 10.60
C ARG A 136 -2.36 -9.75 11.00
N GLU A 137 -1.52 -9.38 10.04
CA GLU A 137 -0.15 -8.95 10.31
C GLU A 137 -0.12 -7.68 11.16
N ALA A 138 -0.90 -6.65 10.83
CA ALA A 138 -0.98 -5.41 11.59
C ALA A 138 -1.40 -5.65 13.05
N VAL A 139 -2.49 -6.40 13.26
CA VAL A 139 -2.98 -6.73 14.61
C VAL A 139 -1.98 -7.60 15.37
N GLN A 140 -1.33 -8.57 14.71
CA GLN A 140 -0.34 -9.42 15.36
C GLN A 140 0.92 -8.64 15.74
N VAL A 141 1.35 -7.66 14.94
CA VAL A 141 2.47 -6.77 15.29
C VAL A 141 2.08 -5.88 16.46
N TYR A 142 0.92 -5.25 16.41
CA TYR A 142 0.42 -4.40 17.49
C TYR A 142 0.33 -5.15 18.82
N ARG A 143 -0.28 -6.34 18.84
CA ARG A 143 -0.38 -7.17 20.06
C ARG A 143 0.96 -7.60 20.63
N ARG A 144 2.01 -7.72 19.79
CA ARG A 144 3.34 -8.16 20.24
C ARG A 144 4.23 -7.03 20.73
N SER A 145 4.11 -5.83 20.15
CA SER A 145 5.06 -4.75 20.40
C SER A 145 4.44 -3.39 20.71
N GLY A 146 3.11 -3.29 20.74
CA GLY A 146 2.39 -2.01 20.87
C GLY A 146 2.53 -1.09 19.64
N ARG A 147 3.16 -1.55 18.56
CA ARG A 147 3.41 -0.73 17.37
C ARG A 147 2.16 -0.70 16.49
N THR A 148 1.60 0.49 16.30
CA THR A 148 0.37 0.68 15.50
C THR A 148 0.65 0.69 13.99
N LEU A 149 1.81 1.20 13.56
CA LEU A 149 2.22 1.24 12.17
C LEU A 149 2.95 -0.04 11.75
N ASN A 150 2.57 -0.61 10.61
CA ASN A 150 3.21 -1.80 10.06
C ASN A 150 3.17 -1.81 8.53
N TRP A 151 4.19 -2.41 7.92
CA TRP A 151 4.21 -2.71 6.50
C TRP A 151 4.11 -4.22 6.27
N SER A 152 3.25 -4.64 5.35
CA SER A 152 3.09 -6.06 5.02
C SER A 152 4.27 -6.58 4.21
N ASN A 153 4.40 -7.91 4.16
CA ASN A 153 5.13 -8.53 3.04
C ASN A 153 4.33 -8.32 1.73
N PRO A 154 4.97 -8.39 0.55
CA PRO A 154 4.27 -8.40 -0.72
C PRO A 154 3.24 -9.53 -0.80
N TYR A 155 2.03 -9.22 -1.26
CA TYR A 155 0.98 -10.22 -1.50
C TYR A 155 0.15 -9.86 -2.73
N LEU A 156 -0.61 -10.83 -3.24
CA LEU A 156 -1.51 -10.62 -4.38
C LEU A 156 -2.76 -9.86 -3.92
N ASP A 157 -2.95 -8.67 -4.48
CA ASP A 157 -4.18 -7.90 -4.37
C ASP A 157 -5.34 -8.63 -5.06
N ILE A 158 -6.46 -8.69 -4.37
CA ILE A 158 -7.69 -9.31 -4.88
C ILE A 158 -8.62 -8.31 -5.57
N PHE A 159 -8.31 -7.02 -5.47
CA PHE A 159 -8.95 -5.97 -6.28
C PHE A 159 -8.29 -5.82 -7.66
N GLY A 160 -7.27 -6.64 -7.94
CA GLY A 160 -6.71 -6.87 -9.26
C GLY A 160 -5.57 -5.95 -9.69
N GLN A 161 -4.91 -5.27 -8.74
CA GLN A 161 -3.68 -4.50 -8.97
C GLN A 161 -2.41 -5.36 -9.01
N GLY A 162 -2.56 -6.68 -9.09
CA GLY A 162 -1.44 -7.59 -9.05
C GLY A 162 -0.82 -7.64 -7.66
N VAL A 163 0.48 -7.40 -7.55
CA VAL A 163 1.20 -7.54 -6.28
C VAL A 163 1.31 -6.19 -5.60
N VAL A 164 0.88 -6.11 -4.34
CA VAL A 164 0.94 -4.91 -3.53
C VAL A 164 1.74 -5.13 -2.24
N ILE A 165 2.21 -4.03 -1.69
CA ILE A 165 2.64 -3.91 -0.30
C ILE A 165 1.68 -2.95 0.39
N THR A 166 1.30 -3.27 1.63
CA THR A 166 0.35 -2.45 2.38
C THR A 166 1.01 -1.79 3.57
N CYS A 167 0.93 -0.47 3.63
CA CYS A 167 1.13 0.28 4.87
C CYS A 167 -0.16 0.22 5.68
N THR A 168 -0.06 -0.20 6.94
CA THR A 168 -1.20 -0.38 7.83
C THR A 168 -1.01 0.42 9.11
N GLN A 169 -2.11 0.93 9.64
CA GLN A 169 -2.18 1.55 10.95
C GLN A 169 -3.33 0.93 11.75
N VAL A 170 -3.02 0.33 12.89
CA VAL A 170 -4.05 -0.11 13.85
C VAL A 170 -4.73 1.12 14.46
N VAL A 171 -6.05 1.16 14.35
CA VAL A 171 -6.91 2.12 15.02
C VAL A 171 -7.27 1.52 16.38
N GLN A 172 -6.78 2.13 17.44
CA GLN A 172 -6.99 1.66 18.81
C GLN A 172 -8.00 2.54 19.55
N GLY A 173 -8.73 1.95 20.49
CA GLY A 173 -9.54 2.69 21.43
C GLY A 173 -8.74 3.17 22.63
N ASP A 174 -9.47 3.71 23.61
CA ASP A 174 -8.85 4.44 24.72
C ASP A 174 -8.13 3.47 25.70
N GLU A 175 -8.48 2.17 25.66
CA GLU A 175 -7.88 1.12 26.47
C GLU A 175 -6.88 0.25 25.68
N GLY A 176 -6.56 0.63 24.44
CA GLY A 176 -5.67 -0.13 23.56
C GLY A 176 -6.35 -1.33 22.88
N GLU A 177 -7.68 -1.42 22.91
CA GLU A 177 -8.43 -2.38 22.12
C GLU A 177 -8.36 -2.04 20.63
N VAL A 178 -8.29 -3.07 19.78
CA VAL A 178 -8.29 -2.88 18.32
C VAL A 178 -9.70 -2.55 17.85
N LEU A 179 -9.91 -1.34 17.35
CA LEU A 179 -11.18 -0.91 16.74
C LEU A 179 -11.22 -1.23 15.24
N GLY A 180 -10.06 -1.26 14.60
CA GLY A 180 -9.92 -1.48 13.17
C GLY A 180 -8.50 -1.31 12.67
N VAL A 181 -8.34 -1.36 11.35
CA VAL A 181 -7.07 -1.14 10.67
C VAL A 181 -7.32 -0.25 9.45
N ALA A 182 -6.60 0.86 9.38
CA ALA A 182 -6.48 1.68 8.18
C ALA A 182 -5.30 1.19 7.33
N ALA A 183 -5.42 1.28 6.02
CA ALA A 183 -4.46 0.69 5.11
C ALA A 183 -4.32 1.49 3.80
N LEU A 184 -3.09 1.48 3.27
CA LEU A 184 -2.71 2.04 1.99
C LEU A 184 -1.97 0.97 1.18
N ASP A 185 -2.52 0.57 0.05
CA ASP A 185 -1.84 -0.34 -0.88
C ASP A 185 -0.99 0.43 -1.87
N ILE A 186 0.21 -0.08 -2.09
CA ILE A 186 1.19 0.46 -3.02
C ILE A 186 1.60 -0.65 -3.98
N SER A 187 1.57 -0.35 -5.28
CA SER A 187 1.99 -1.30 -6.30
C SER A 187 3.47 -1.61 -6.20
N VAL A 188 3.78 -2.91 -6.17
CA VAL A 188 5.15 -3.40 -6.21
C VAL A 188 5.82 -3.07 -7.54
N GLY A 189 5.05 -3.14 -8.64
CA GLY A 189 5.54 -2.84 -9.98
C GLY A 189 6.04 -1.40 -10.06
N GLU A 190 5.21 -0.45 -9.64
CA GLU A 190 5.56 0.98 -9.66
C GLU A 190 6.65 1.34 -8.66
N LEU A 191 6.60 0.79 -7.44
CA LEU A 191 7.70 0.96 -6.49
C LEU A 191 9.04 0.50 -7.08
N SER A 192 9.04 -0.63 -7.78
CA SER A 192 10.25 -1.16 -8.44
C SER A 192 10.69 -0.27 -9.60
N ALA A 193 9.75 0.24 -10.40
CA ALA A 193 10.05 1.10 -11.55
C ALA A 193 10.56 2.50 -11.15
N SER A 194 9.98 3.08 -10.10
CA SER A 194 10.25 4.46 -9.68
C SER A 194 11.35 4.58 -8.62
N LEU A 195 11.48 3.61 -7.69
CA LEU A 195 12.41 3.71 -6.57
C LEU A 195 13.65 2.82 -6.69
N LEU A 196 13.57 1.73 -7.48
CA LEU A 196 14.65 0.76 -7.60
C LEU A 196 15.40 0.85 -8.93
N ARG A 197 15.20 1.94 -9.69
CA ARG A 197 15.94 2.22 -10.92
C ARG A 197 16.88 3.40 -10.71
N PHE A 198 18.14 3.21 -11.07
CA PHE A 198 19.19 4.22 -10.94
C PHE A 198 19.87 4.41 -12.30
N PRO A 199 19.17 4.95 -13.32
CA PRO A 199 19.70 5.05 -14.68
C PRO A 199 20.94 5.94 -14.78
N GLU A 200 21.07 6.92 -13.88
CA GLU A 200 22.21 7.83 -13.81
C GLU A 200 23.44 7.22 -13.11
N LEU A 201 23.28 6.08 -12.44
CA LEU A 201 24.38 5.40 -11.77
C LEU A 201 25.19 4.61 -12.80
N ALA A 202 26.41 5.06 -13.09
CA ALA A 202 27.31 4.38 -14.00
C ALA A 202 27.55 2.92 -13.56
N GLY A 203 27.34 1.99 -14.49
CA GLY A 203 27.47 0.56 -14.23
C GLY A 203 26.31 -0.04 -13.41
N PHE A 204 25.18 0.64 -13.23
CA PHE A 204 24.03 0.07 -12.51
C PHE A 204 23.65 -1.32 -13.03
N ARG A 205 23.58 -2.29 -12.12
CA ARG A 205 23.19 -3.68 -12.43
C ARG A 205 21.83 -4.04 -11.86
N HIS A 206 21.65 -3.77 -10.57
CA HIS A 206 20.51 -4.30 -9.82
C HIS A 206 20.26 -3.49 -8.55
N ALA A 207 19.00 -3.31 -8.19
CA ALA A 207 18.62 -2.89 -6.85
C ALA A 207 17.58 -3.82 -6.25
N ALA A 208 17.55 -3.90 -4.92
CA ALA A 208 16.61 -4.71 -4.19
C ALA A 208 16.13 -3.99 -2.91
N LEU A 209 14.87 -4.23 -2.55
CA LEU A 209 14.33 -3.84 -1.25
C LEU A 209 14.30 -5.06 -0.34
N LEU A 210 14.94 -4.95 0.82
CA LEU A 210 15.05 -6.02 1.81
C LEU A 210 14.20 -5.73 3.04
N ASP A 211 13.61 -6.77 3.61
CA ASP A 211 12.94 -6.71 4.91
C ASP A 211 13.94 -6.68 6.08
N PRO A 212 13.50 -6.52 7.35
CA PRO A 212 14.39 -6.47 8.51
C PRO A 212 15.16 -7.78 8.77
N ARG A 213 14.80 -8.87 8.10
CA ARG A 213 15.50 -10.17 8.17
C ARG A 213 16.50 -10.35 7.03
N GLY A 214 16.63 -9.38 6.12
CA GLY A 214 17.48 -9.43 4.94
C GLY A 214 16.90 -10.28 3.81
N ARG A 215 15.57 -10.47 3.77
CA ARG A 215 14.86 -11.16 2.70
C ARG A 215 14.47 -10.20 1.59
N VAL A 216 14.56 -10.63 0.34
CA VAL A 216 14.28 -9.82 -0.86
C VAL A 216 12.78 -9.67 -1.04
N LEU A 217 12.25 -8.48 -0.78
CA LEU A 217 10.85 -8.14 -1.03
C LEU A 217 10.64 -7.85 -2.51
N LEU A 218 11.46 -6.95 -3.06
CA LEU A 218 11.34 -6.43 -4.43
C LEU A 218 12.71 -6.34 -5.10
N THR A 219 12.73 -6.33 -6.43
CA THR A 219 13.94 -6.06 -7.20
C THR A 219 13.69 -5.13 -8.38
N SER A 220 14.73 -4.46 -8.86
CA SER A 220 14.71 -3.58 -10.02
C SER A 220 14.36 -4.29 -11.34
N ALA A 221 14.58 -5.60 -11.40
CA ALA A 221 14.17 -6.44 -12.52
C ALA A 221 12.66 -6.78 -12.50
N GLY A 222 11.97 -6.43 -11.42
CA GLY A 222 10.59 -6.86 -11.17
C GLY A 222 10.51 -8.34 -10.84
N GLY A 223 9.42 -8.97 -11.27
CA GLY A 223 9.14 -10.38 -11.04
C GLY A 223 8.09 -10.62 -9.96
N LYS A 224 7.51 -11.83 -9.97
CA LYS A 224 6.52 -12.23 -8.96
C LYS A 224 7.25 -12.47 -7.63
N PRO A 225 6.82 -11.85 -6.52
CA PRO A 225 7.38 -12.17 -5.21
C PRO A 225 7.10 -13.62 -4.86
N SER A 226 7.98 -14.18 -4.06
CA SER A 226 7.81 -15.50 -3.45
C SER A 226 7.34 -15.34 -2.00
N SER A 227 6.58 -16.33 -1.54
CA SER A 227 6.15 -16.42 -0.16
C SER A 227 6.61 -17.77 0.43
N PRO A 228 7.55 -17.79 1.39
CA PRO A 228 8.25 -16.63 1.95
C PRO A 228 9.30 -16.05 0.98
N PRO A 229 9.67 -14.75 1.12
CA PRO A 229 10.71 -14.18 0.28
C PRO A 229 12.11 -14.74 0.61
N PRO A 230 13.00 -14.93 -0.38
CA PRO A 230 14.32 -15.54 -0.18
C PRO A 230 15.28 -14.58 0.51
N PRO A 231 16.32 -15.07 1.19
CA PRO A 231 17.39 -14.20 1.70
C PRO A 231 18.16 -13.55 0.54
N TYR A 232 18.66 -12.34 0.76
CA TYR A 232 19.57 -11.70 -0.18
C TYR A 232 20.89 -12.47 -0.32
N ARG A 233 21.46 -12.49 -1.53
CA ARG A 233 22.61 -13.35 -1.89
C ARG A 233 23.85 -13.14 -1.02
N TYR A 234 24.05 -11.93 -0.48
CA TYR A 234 25.24 -11.58 0.30
C TYR A 234 24.98 -11.65 1.80
N ALA A 235 25.54 -12.68 2.45
CA ALA A 235 25.39 -12.90 3.89
C ALA A 235 25.87 -11.71 4.75
N GLN A 236 26.94 -11.01 4.33
CA GLN A 236 27.41 -9.81 5.02
C GLN A 236 26.39 -8.67 5.00
N THR A 237 25.72 -8.46 3.86
CA THR A 237 24.64 -7.48 3.72
C THR A 237 23.44 -7.90 4.58
N VAL A 238 23.05 -9.17 4.54
CA VAL A 238 21.96 -9.72 5.39
C VAL A 238 22.26 -9.50 6.88
N ASN A 239 23.48 -9.81 7.33
CA ASN A 239 23.89 -9.63 8.72
C ASN A 239 23.90 -8.14 9.12
N ALA A 240 24.37 -7.26 8.24
CA ALA A 240 24.36 -5.82 8.50
C ALA A 240 22.92 -5.28 8.63
N VAL A 241 22.04 -5.61 7.68
CA VAL A 241 20.62 -5.22 7.68
C VAL A 241 19.89 -5.71 8.93
N ARG A 242 20.09 -6.96 9.34
CA ARG A 242 19.51 -7.51 10.58
C ARG A 242 19.93 -6.76 11.84
N THR A 243 21.10 -6.12 11.80
CA THR A 243 21.61 -5.28 12.90
C THR A 243 21.34 -3.79 12.70
N GLY A 244 20.54 -3.41 11.69
CA GLY A 244 20.19 -2.02 11.39
C GLY A 244 21.35 -1.18 10.85
N ARG A 245 22.40 -1.80 10.31
CA ARG A 245 23.60 -1.10 9.82
C ARG A 245 23.59 -0.96 8.31
N SER A 246 23.65 0.28 7.82
CA SER A 246 23.98 0.62 6.42
C SER A 246 25.46 0.36 6.13
N GLY A 247 25.81 0.22 4.86
CA GLY A 247 27.21 0.00 4.49
C GLY A 247 27.44 -0.17 3.00
N LEU A 248 28.68 -0.43 2.66
CA LEU A 248 29.14 -0.70 1.31
C LEU A 248 30.23 -1.75 1.36
N PHE A 249 30.28 -2.61 0.35
CA PHE A 249 31.45 -3.43 0.06
C PHE A 249 31.74 -3.43 -1.45
N SER A 250 33.01 -3.60 -1.80
CA SER A 250 33.46 -3.77 -3.18
C SER A 250 34.05 -5.17 -3.33
N SER A 251 33.68 -5.87 -4.40
CA SER A 251 34.40 -7.04 -4.90
C SER A 251 35.33 -6.62 -6.05
N ALA A 252 35.89 -7.59 -6.78
CA ALA A 252 36.68 -7.31 -7.98
C ALA A 252 35.84 -6.67 -9.09
N ASP A 253 34.59 -7.15 -9.27
CA ASP A 253 33.75 -6.80 -10.43
C ASP A 253 32.63 -5.83 -10.10
N GLU A 254 32.20 -5.74 -8.84
CA GLU A 254 31.03 -4.95 -8.46
C GLU A 254 31.20 -4.21 -7.13
N VAL A 255 30.39 -3.18 -6.96
CA VAL A 255 30.19 -2.44 -5.72
C VAL A 255 28.75 -2.67 -5.27
N VAL A 256 28.58 -3.05 -4.01
CA VAL A 256 27.28 -3.24 -3.38
C VAL A 256 27.15 -2.27 -2.22
N SER A 257 26.15 -1.39 -2.31
CA SER A 257 25.82 -0.42 -1.26
C SER A 257 24.44 -0.73 -0.71
N TRP A 258 24.23 -0.54 0.59
CA TRP A 258 22.91 -0.67 1.20
C TRP A 258 22.65 0.39 2.25
N SER A 259 21.41 0.88 2.28
CA SER A 259 20.93 1.85 3.24
C SER A 259 19.72 1.30 3.97
N VAL A 260 19.80 1.22 5.31
CA VAL A 260 18.68 0.84 6.18
C VAL A 260 17.77 2.05 6.36
N LEU A 261 16.47 1.84 6.18
CA LEU A 261 15.38 2.79 6.38
C LEU A 261 14.88 2.65 7.83
N PRO A 262 15.28 3.52 8.77
CA PRO A 262 15.09 3.26 10.21
C PRO A 262 13.63 3.14 10.63
N GLN A 263 12.73 3.88 9.96
CA GLN A 263 11.30 3.85 10.27
C GLN A 263 10.62 2.53 9.88
N LEU A 264 11.18 1.81 8.90
CA LEU A 264 10.62 0.56 8.38
C LEU A 264 11.40 -0.67 8.84
N GLY A 265 12.68 -0.49 9.19
CA GLY A 265 13.65 -1.57 9.34
C GLY A 265 14.02 -2.26 8.02
N TRP A 266 13.55 -1.73 6.89
CA TRP A 266 13.88 -2.23 5.55
C TRP A 266 15.23 -1.72 5.10
N ALA A 267 15.80 -2.30 4.04
CA ALA A 267 17.02 -1.79 3.43
C ALA A 267 16.91 -1.75 1.91
N VAL A 268 17.35 -0.64 1.31
CA VAL A 268 17.56 -0.56 -0.14
C VAL A 268 18.99 -0.98 -0.43
N VAL A 269 19.17 -1.96 -1.30
CA VAL A 269 20.47 -2.41 -1.78
C VAL A 269 20.63 -2.02 -3.25
N VAL A 270 21.78 -1.48 -3.62
CA VAL A 270 22.13 -1.11 -4.99
C VAL A 270 23.46 -1.76 -5.36
N GLN A 271 23.49 -2.36 -6.55
CA GLN A 271 24.65 -3.04 -7.13
C GLN A 271 25.02 -2.34 -8.44
N ALA A 272 26.31 -2.07 -8.61
CA ALA A 272 26.87 -1.51 -9.83
C ALA A 272 28.20 -2.20 -10.20
N ASP A 273 28.50 -2.27 -11.49
CA ASP A 273 29.81 -2.61 -12.03
C ASP A 273 30.87 -1.67 -11.46
N ARG A 274 31.95 -2.24 -10.92
CA ARG A 274 32.99 -1.48 -10.25
C ARG A 274 33.74 -0.55 -11.21
N GLU A 275 34.06 -1.03 -12.39
CA GLU A 275 34.93 -0.29 -13.32
C GLU A 275 34.24 0.95 -13.92
N PRO A 276 33.03 0.85 -14.51
CA PRO A 276 32.30 2.01 -15.00
C PRO A 276 32.01 3.02 -13.88
N LEU A 277 31.65 2.55 -12.68
CA LEU A 277 31.38 3.40 -11.53
C LEU A 277 32.63 4.18 -11.10
N ILE A 278 33.81 3.55 -11.02
CA ILE A 278 35.04 4.26 -10.66
C ILE A 278 35.43 5.28 -11.75
N ARG A 279 35.25 4.92 -13.03
CA ARG A 279 35.56 5.83 -14.14
C ARG A 279 34.68 7.09 -14.13
N SER A 280 33.43 7.02 -13.68
CA SER A 280 32.54 8.20 -13.64
C SER A 280 32.95 9.25 -12.61
N PHE A 281 33.87 8.95 -11.69
CA PHE A 281 34.43 9.92 -10.73
C PHE A 281 35.71 10.60 -11.20
N ARG A 282 36.23 10.25 -12.39
CA ARG A 282 37.42 10.86 -12.99
C ARG A 282 37.01 11.90 -14.02
#